data_AF-A0A358EJ57-F1
#
_entry.id   AF-A0A358EJ57-F1
#
_cell.length_a   1.000
_cell.length_b   1.000
_cell.length_c   1.000
_cell.angle_alpha   90.00
_cell.angle_beta   90.00
_cell.angle_gamma   90.00
#
_symmetry.space_group_name_H-M   'P 1'
#
loop_
_entity.id
_entity.type
_entity.pdbx_description
1 polymer ?
#
loop_
_entity_poly.entity_id
_entity_poly.type
_entity_poly.pdbx_seq_one_letter_code
_entity_poly.pdbx_strand_id
1 'polypeptide(L)'
;SCCIIEVMGRAAGWIAAGTVLAKEQEDDPPHIILLPEIPFNETKFLVKAMDTVTKNGYCIVVVGEGLKDTEGNEIGADKTKLDAFGHPVLAGAAERLAEIVEPALNLKTRTVKLGYAQRAAAHYASQTDVDEAFACGEAAVRAAIEGQSGFMVKLVRESDKPYKWTTGLQPLEDIANQEALIPRDWINEDGWLPNEKFEKYARPLIQGELHLPTRGGLPAFARLNKVAVEKVLPPIEP
;
A
#
# COMPACT_ATOMS: atom_id res chain seq x y z
N SER A 1 -25.04 6.97 -0.63
CA SER A 1 -24.15 6.69 -1.79
C SER A 1 -22.95 5.89 -1.34
N CYS A 2 -22.23 5.24 -2.26
CA CYS A 2 -21.01 4.48 -1.93
C CYS A 2 -19.82 4.96 -2.78
N CYS A 3 -18.68 5.28 -2.16
CA CYS A 3 -17.44 5.57 -2.88
C CYS A 3 -16.44 4.44 -2.62
N ILE A 4 -15.81 3.94 -3.67
CA ILE A 4 -14.87 2.82 -3.60
C ILE A 4 -13.52 3.28 -4.12
N ILE A 5 -12.51 3.28 -3.25
CA ILE A 5 -11.16 3.73 -3.54
C ILE A 5 -10.27 2.50 -3.69
N GLU A 6 -9.77 2.28 -4.91
CA GLU A 6 -8.77 1.26 -5.21
C GLU A 6 -7.36 1.79 -4.91
N VAL A 7 -6.63 1.04 -4.09
CA VAL A 7 -5.22 1.26 -3.80
C VAL A 7 -4.38 0.05 -4.23
N MET A 8 -3.10 0.29 -4.51
CA MET A 8 -2.17 -0.82 -4.79
C MET A 8 -2.05 -1.77 -3.59
N GLY A 9 -1.61 -3.00 -3.83
CA GLY A 9 -1.47 -4.02 -2.78
C GLY A 9 -1.90 -5.39 -3.28
N ARG A 10 -1.01 -6.03 -4.05
CA ARG A 10 -1.29 -7.31 -4.73
C ARG A 10 -1.36 -8.50 -3.78
N ALA A 11 -0.29 -8.75 -3.01
CA ALA A 11 -0.23 -9.89 -2.09
C ALA A 11 -0.63 -9.50 -0.66
N ALA A 12 -0.31 -8.26 -0.25
CA ALA A 12 -0.51 -7.77 1.11
C ALA A 12 -1.27 -6.44 1.12
N GLY A 13 -2.08 -6.24 2.15
CA GLY A 13 -3.00 -5.12 2.30
C GLY A 13 -2.44 -3.90 3.01
N TRP A 14 -1.13 -3.77 3.22
CA TRP A 14 -0.52 -2.69 4.03
C TRP A 14 -0.95 -1.29 3.63
N ILE A 15 -1.09 -1.02 2.33
CA ILE A 15 -1.52 0.29 1.82
C ILE A 15 -3.00 0.54 2.15
N ALA A 16 -3.86 -0.45 1.88
CA ALA A 16 -5.29 -0.36 2.20
C ALA A 16 -5.52 -0.23 3.71
N ALA A 17 -4.85 -1.04 4.52
CA ALA A 17 -4.90 -0.97 5.97
C ALA A 17 -4.39 0.38 6.50
N GLY A 18 -3.35 0.96 5.90
CA GLY A 18 -2.80 2.27 6.26
C GLY A 18 -3.85 3.39 6.26
N THR A 19 -4.90 3.28 5.44
CA THR A 19 -5.98 4.27 5.38
C THR A 19 -6.83 4.36 6.65
N VAL A 20 -6.76 3.36 7.55
CA VAL A 20 -7.41 3.41 8.87
C VAL A 20 -6.92 4.59 9.71
N LEU A 21 -5.67 5.03 9.49
CA LEU A 21 -5.05 6.13 10.22
C LEU A 21 -5.72 7.49 9.97
N ALA A 22 -6.56 7.60 8.94
CA ALA A 22 -7.35 8.79 8.66
C ALA A 22 -8.58 8.94 9.57
N LYS A 23 -8.97 7.88 10.29
CA LYS A 23 -10.12 7.92 11.21
C LYS A 23 -9.74 8.63 12.52
N GLU A 24 -10.53 9.61 12.91
CA GLU A 24 -10.43 10.23 14.25
C GLU A 24 -11.59 9.75 15.16
N GLN A 25 -12.74 9.49 14.55
CA GLN A 25 -13.96 9.00 15.19
C GLN A 25 -14.43 7.68 14.54
N GLU A 26 -15.32 6.98 15.22
CA GLU A 26 -15.85 5.69 14.77
C GLU A 26 -16.48 5.78 13.36
N ASP A 27 -17.25 6.83 13.11
CA ASP A 27 -18.02 7.04 11.88
C ASP A 27 -17.24 7.77 10.78
N ASP A 28 -15.98 8.15 11.02
CA ASP A 28 -15.14 8.76 9.98
C ASP A 28 -14.80 7.74 8.88
N PRO A 29 -14.69 8.16 7.61
CA PRO A 29 -14.18 7.27 6.58
C PRO A 29 -12.67 6.98 6.75
N PRO A 30 -12.17 5.84 6.26
CA PRO A 30 -12.91 4.76 5.61
C PRO A 30 -13.80 3.98 6.59
N HIS A 31 -14.93 3.49 6.08
CA HIS A 31 -15.87 2.68 6.85
C HIS A 31 -15.62 1.17 6.69
N ILE A 32 -15.09 0.79 5.53
CA ILE A 32 -14.77 -0.59 5.15
C ILE A 32 -13.41 -0.57 4.46
N ILE A 33 -12.50 -1.44 4.88
CA ILE A 33 -11.22 -1.69 4.23
C ILE A 33 -11.17 -3.16 3.84
N LEU A 34 -11.08 -3.44 2.54
CA LEU A 34 -11.00 -4.78 1.98
C LEU A 34 -9.53 -5.13 1.70
N LEU A 35 -9.03 -6.11 2.44
CA LEU A 35 -7.63 -6.53 2.45
C LEU A 35 -7.47 -7.86 1.68
N PRO A 36 -6.40 -8.04 0.88
CA PRO A 36 -6.08 -9.33 0.26
C PRO A 36 -5.99 -10.51 1.24
N GLU A 37 -5.63 -10.23 2.50
CA GLU A 37 -5.53 -11.22 3.58
C GLU A 37 -6.89 -11.77 4.05
N ILE A 38 -8.00 -11.08 3.74
CA ILE A 38 -9.35 -11.47 4.16
C ILE A 38 -10.18 -11.85 2.93
N PRO A 39 -10.61 -13.13 2.80
CA PRO A 39 -11.44 -13.55 1.67
C PRO A 39 -12.74 -12.75 1.58
N PHE A 40 -12.96 -12.15 0.41
CA PHE A 40 -14.13 -11.33 0.13
C PHE A 40 -15.40 -12.20 0.07
N ASN A 41 -16.37 -11.86 0.91
CA ASN A 41 -17.70 -12.44 0.88
C ASN A 41 -18.71 -11.36 0.49
N GLU A 42 -19.24 -11.49 -0.73
CA GLU A 42 -20.15 -10.52 -1.34
C GLU A 42 -21.38 -10.23 -0.47
N THR A 43 -22.06 -11.28 0.02
CA THR A 43 -23.27 -11.13 0.83
C THR A 43 -23.00 -10.35 2.11
N LYS A 44 -21.93 -10.69 2.84
CA LYS A 44 -21.54 -9.96 4.07
C LYS A 44 -21.16 -8.51 3.77
N PHE A 45 -20.47 -8.27 2.66
CA PHE A 45 -20.09 -6.93 2.23
C PHE A 45 -21.30 -6.06 1.92
N LEU A 46 -22.27 -6.58 1.16
CA LEU A 46 -23.50 -5.85 0.81
C LEU A 46 -24.30 -5.46 2.05
N VAL A 47 -24.44 -6.36 3.03
CA VAL A 47 -25.09 -6.07 4.31
C VAL A 47 -24.33 -4.95 5.05
N LYS A 48 -23.01 -5.10 5.24
CA LYS A 48 -22.20 -4.09 5.93
C LYS A 48 -22.23 -2.73 5.24
N ALA A 49 -22.18 -2.70 3.91
CA ALA A 49 -22.25 -1.48 3.12
C ALA A 49 -23.60 -0.79 3.31
N MET A 50 -24.71 -1.54 3.25
CA MET A 50 -26.04 -0.99 3.45
C MET A 50 -26.27 -0.48 4.89
N ASP A 51 -25.80 -1.21 5.89
CA ASP A 51 -25.86 -0.79 7.30
C ASP A 51 -25.10 0.52 7.51
N THR A 52 -23.90 0.62 6.92
CA THR A 52 -23.08 1.83 6.97
C THR A 52 -23.79 3.02 6.31
N VAL A 53 -24.38 2.83 5.12
CA VAL A 53 -25.13 3.89 4.44
C VAL A 53 -26.37 4.29 5.23
N THR A 54 -27.04 3.34 5.88
CA THR A 54 -28.23 3.61 6.71
C THR A 54 -27.86 4.43 7.94
N LYS A 55 -26.72 4.14 8.57
CA LYS A 55 -26.20 4.88 9.75
C LYS A 55 -25.70 6.27 9.37
N ASN A 56 -24.88 6.38 8.32
CA ASN A 56 -24.05 7.56 8.04
C ASN A 56 -24.51 8.36 6.81
N GLY A 57 -25.47 7.86 6.03
CA GLY A 57 -25.91 8.44 4.75
C GLY A 57 -25.01 8.13 3.55
N TYR A 58 -23.79 7.66 3.79
CA TYR A 58 -22.82 7.25 2.78
C TYR A 58 -21.89 6.15 3.30
N CYS A 59 -21.20 5.48 2.38
CA CYS A 59 -20.16 4.51 2.69
C CYS A 59 -18.90 4.82 1.85
N ILE A 60 -17.74 4.69 2.48
CA ILE A 60 -16.43 4.83 1.84
C ILE A 60 -15.71 3.51 2.06
N VAL A 61 -15.42 2.83 0.97
CA VAL A 61 -14.73 1.56 0.92
C VAL A 61 -13.34 1.79 0.35
N VAL A 62 -12.31 1.27 1.01
CA VAL A 62 -10.95 1.18 0.45
C VAL A 62 -10.69 -0.28 0.11
N VAL A 63 -10.19 -0.57 -1.09
CA VAL A 63 -9.90 -1.93 -1.55
C VAL A 63 -8.47 -2.02 -2.06
N GLY A 64 -7.72 -3.01 -1.58
CA GLY A 64 -6.44 -3.39 -2.20
C GLY A 64 -6.69 -4.09 -3.54
N GLU A 65 -5.92 -3.74 -4.57
CA GLU A 65 -6.07 -4.29 -5.93
C GLU A 65 -5.98 -5.83 -6.00
N GLY A 66 -5.35 -6.47 -5.01
CA GLY A 66 -5.20 -7.91 -4.86
C GLY A 66 -6.33 -8.62 -4.11
N LEU A 67 -7.49 -8.00 -3.94
CA LEU A 67 -8.63 -8.62 -3.26
C LEU A 67 -9.00 -9.97 -3.90
N LYS A 68 -9.26 -10.98 -3.07
CA LYS A 68 -9.67 -12.32 -3.52
C LYS A 68 -11.00 -12.71 -2.91
N ASP A 69 -11.81 -13.46 -3.65
CA ASP A 69 -13.04 -14.06 -3.12
C ASP A 69 -12.78 -15.29 -2.23
N THR A 70 -13.85 -15.91 -1.72
CA THR A 70 -13.78 -17.13 -0.91
C THR A 70 -13.26 -18.35 -1.67
N GLU A 71 -13.22 -18.31 -3.00
CA GLU A 71 -12.65 -19.37 -3.84
C GLU A 71 -11.18 -19.09 -4.19
N GLY A 72 -10.64 -17.94 -3.78
CA GLY A 72 -9.27 -17.51 -4.06
C GLY A 72 -9.10 -16.81 -5.41
N ASN A 73 -10.18 -16.50 -6.13
CA ASN A 73 -10.10 -15.75 -7.39
C ASN A 73 -9.90 -14.26 -7.10
N GLU A 74 -8.97 -13.65 -7.83
CA GLU A 74 -8.76 -12.20 -7.78
C GLU A 74 -9.97 -11.43 -8.32
N ILE A 75 -10.47 -10.47 -7.54
CA ILE A 75 -11.57 -9.59 -7.91
C ILE A 75 -11.04 -8.50 -8.85
N GLY A 76 -11.57 -8.44 -10.07
CA GLY A 76 -11.18 -7.40 -11.03
C GLY A 76 -9.83 -7.63 -11.73
N ALA A 77 -9.33 -8.86 -11.75
CA ALA A 77 -8.14 -9.22 -12.54
C ALA A 77 -8.47 -9.39 -14.03
N ASP A 78 -7.71 -8.72 -14.91
CA ASP A 78 -7.75 -8.97 -16.35
C ASP A 78 -6.85 -10.16 -16.70
N LYS A 79 -7.45 -11.36 -16.77
CA LYS A 79 -6.73 -12.61 -17.11
C LYS A 79 -6.16 -12.62 -18.53
N THR A 80 -6.47 -11.63 -19.37
CA THR A 80 -5.97 -11.55 -20.76
C THR A 80 -4.69 -10.74 -20.91
N LYS A 81 -4.28 -10.00 -19.88
CA LYS A 81 -3.06 -9.19 -19.88
C LYS A 81 -2.15 -9.63 -18.74
N LEU A 82 -0.92 -10.01 -19.08
CA LEU A 82 0.11 -10.37 -18.12
C LEU A 82 1.14 -9.24 -18.00
N ASP A 83 1.66 -9.03 -16.78
CA ASP A 83 2.79 -8.14 -16.51
C ASP A 83 4.14 -8.77 -16.90
N ALA A 84 5.23 -8.03 -16.67
CA ALA A 84 6.59 -8.49 -16.99
C ALA A 84 7.05 -9.75 -16.21
N PHE A 85 6.32 -10.13 -15.16
CA PHE A 85 6.57 -11.32 -14.33
C PHE A 85 5.56 -12.44 -14.62
N GLY A 86 4.69 -12.28 -15.62
CA GLY A 86 3.71 -13.29 -16.02
C GLY A 86 2.43 -13.29 -15.18
N HIS A 87 2.16 -12.22 -14.43
CA HIS A 87 0.99 -12.12 -13.56
C HIS A 87 -0.17 -11.35 -14.22
N PRO A 88 -1.44 -11.73 -13.99
CA PRO A 88 -2.59 -10.94 -14.43
C PRO A 88 -2.48 -9.49 -13.97
N VAL A 89 -2.78 -8.55 -14.88
CA VAL A 89 -2.83 -7.13 -14.52
C VAL A 89 -4.01 -6.91 -13.59
N LEU A 90 -3.69 -6.55 -12.34
CA LEU A 90 -4.67 -6.20 -11.32
C LEU A 90 -5.11 -4.76 -11.51
N ALA A 91 -6.32 -4.60 -12.04
CA ALA A 91 -6.93 -3.31 -12.26
C ALA A 91 -8.42 -3.51 -12.47
N GLY A 92 -9.25 -3.09 -11.50
CA GLY A 92 -10.70 -3.21 -11.64
C GLY A 92 -11.42 -3.71 -10.40
N ALA A 93 -10.76 -3.82 -9.25
CA ALA A 93 -11.39 -4.28 -8.02
C ALA A 93 -12.47 -3.28 -7.59
N ALA A 94 -12.19 -1.96 -7.64
CA ALA A 94 -13.19 -0.95 -7.32
C ALA A 94 -14.35 -0.93 -8.31
N GLU A 95 -14.06 -1.02 -9.62
CA GLU A 95 -15.09 -1.11 -10.67
C GLU A 95 -15.98 -2.34 -10.48
N ARG A 96 -15.38 -3.50 -10.19
CA ARG A 96 -16.13 -4.74 -9.98
C ARG A 96 -17.02 -4.66 -8.74
N LEU A 97 -16.53 -4.07 -7.65
CA LEU A 97 -17.34 -3.85 -6.45
C LEU A 97 -18.46 -2.84 -6.69
N ALA A 98 -18.24 -1.82 -7.52
CA ALA A 98 -19.28 -0.89 -7.92
C ALA A 98 -20.41 -1.60 -8.68
N GLU A 99 -20.08 -2.46 -9.65
CA GLU A 99 -21.03 -3.29 -10.39
C GLU A 99 -21.86 -4.22 -9.49
N ILE A 100 -21.29 -4.66 -8.36
CA ILE A 100 -21.98 -5.46 -7.35
C ILE A 100 -22.93 -4.57 -6.51
N VAL A 101 -22.44 -3.42 -6.03
CA VAL A 101 -23.15 -2.55 -5.08
C VAL A 101 -24.33 -1.84 -5.72
N GLU A 102 -24.18 -1.29 -6.94
CA GLU A 102 -25.21 -0.46 -7.57
C GLU A 102 -26.56 -1.19 -7.73
N PRO A 103 -26.63 -2.35 -8.40
CA PRO A 103 -27.90 -3.05 -8.58
C PRO A 103 -28.41 -3.70 -7.29
N ALA A 104 -27.52 -4.18 -6.41
CA ALA A 104 -27.93 -4.90 -5.21
C ALA A 104 -28.53 -3.98 -4.15
N LEU A 105 -28.01 -2.74 -4.01
CA LEU A 105 -28.41 -1.82 -2.95
C LEU A 105 -29.15 -0.57 -3.47
N ASN A 106 -29.31 -0.42 -4.79
CA ASN A 106 -29.86 0.78 -5.42
C ASN A 106 -29.15 2.07 -4.96
N LEU A 107 -27.82 2.00 -4.86
CA LEU A 107 -26.97 3.10 -4.42
C LEU A 107 -26.19 3.64 -5.62
N LYS A 108 -26.10 4.97 -5.74
CA LYS A 108 -25.13 5.60 -6.63
C LYS A 108 -23.71 5.28 -6.15
N THR A 109 -22.87 4.71 -7.02
CA THR A 109 -21.45 4.50 -6.73
C THR A 109 -20.54 5.51 -7.42
N ARG A 110 -19.32 5.64 -6.91
CA ARG A 110 -18.18 6.29 -7.56
C ARG A 110 -16.92 5.50 -7.26
N THR A 111 -16.07 5.29 -8.26
CA THR A 111 -14.76 4.68 -8.06
C THR A 111 -13.66 5.73 -8.12
N VAL A 112 -12.59 5.50 -7.37
CA VAL A 112 -11.36 6.27 -7.40
C VAL A 112 -10.20 5.30 -7.50
N LYS A 113 -9.35 5.45 -8.51
CA LYS A 113 -8.15 4.64 -8.68
C LYS A 113 -6.91 5.53 -8.57
N LEU A 114 -6.12 5.35 -7.52
CA LEU A 114 -4.95 6.21 -7.28
C LEU A 114 -3.78 5.87 -8.21
N GLY A 115 -3.59 4.58 -8.54
CA GLY A 115 -2.55 4.13 -9.48
C GLY A 115 -1.16 4.67 -9.12
N TYR A 116 -0.56 5.46 -10.01
CA TYR A 116 0.77 6.02 -9.76
C TYR A 116 0.79 7.19 -8.78
N ALA A 117 -0.34 7.89 -8.58
CA ALA A 117 -0.38 9.06 -7.71
C ALA A 117 0.01 8.71 -6.27
N GLN A 118 -0.45 7.57 -5.74
CA GLN A 118 -0.15 7.14 -4.37
C GLN A 118 1.33 6.82 -4.11
N ARG A 119 2.11 6.44 -5.14
CA ARG A 119 3.55 6.12 -5.00
C ARG A 119 4.48 7.19 -5.55
N ALA A 120 3.94 8.26 -6.13
CA ALA A 120 4.67 9.42 -6.61
C ALA A 120 4.29 10.69 -5.83
N ALA A 121 3.63 10.55 -4.68
CA ALA A 121 3.19 11.63 -3.83
C ALA A 121 4.32 12.22 -2.96
N ALA A 122 5.51 12.44 -3.53
CA ALA A 122 6.65 13.02 -2.80
C ALA A 122 6.34 14.41 -2.20
N HIS A 123 5.34 15.11 -2.75
CA HIS A 123 4.83 16.37 -2.23
C HIS A 123 4.13 16.26 -0.86
N TYR A 124 3.82 15.04 -0.42
CA TYR A 124 3.19 14.74 0.86
C TYR A 124 3.79 13.47 1.47
N ALA A 125 5.11 13.29 1.30
CA ALA A 125 5.82 12.16 1.87
C ALA A 125 5.99 12.31 3.40
N SER A 126 5.99 11.18 4.08
CA SER A 126 6.38 11.07 5.49
C SER A 126 7.86 11.43 5.65
N GLN A 127 8.19 12.33 6.58
CA GLN A 127 9.60 12.60 6.91
C GLN A 127 10.29 11.35 7.45
N THR A 128 9.58 10.54 8.24
CA THR A 128 10.10 9.27 8.79
C THR A 128 10.54 8.32 7.67
N ASP A 129 9.69 8.12 6.66
CA ASP A 129 10.01 7.25 5.51
C ASP A 129 11.20 7.79 4.70
N VAL A 130 11.30 9.12 4.54
CA VAL A 130 12.43 9.75 3.85
C VAL A 130 13.74 9.53 4.60
N ASP A 131 13.75 9.71 5.92
CA ASP A 131 14.94 9.52 6.75
C ASP A 131 15.38 8.05 6.77
N GLU A 132 14.42 7.13 6.90
CA GLU A 132 14.64 5.68 6.84
C GLU A 132 15.17 5.23 5.48
N ALA A 133 14.63 5.76 4.37
CA ALA A 133 15.09 5.46 3.02
C ALA A 133 16.52 5.96 2.78
N PHE A 134 16.85 7.16 3.25
CA PHE A 134 18.21 7.71 3.13
C PHE A 134 19.22 6.89 3.94
N ALA A 135 18.88 6.55 5.19
CA ALA A 135 19.74 5.74 6.04
C ALA A 135 19.97 4.34 5.47
N CYS A 136 18.97 3.73 4.83
CA CYS A 136 19.15 2.46 4.13
C CYS A 136 20.22 2.55 3.03
N GLY A 137 20.19 3.62 2.23
CA GLY A 137 21.20 3.86 1.20
C GLY A 137 22.60 4.06 1.76
N GLU A 138 22.73 4.85 2.83
CA GLU A 138 24.01 5.08 3.52
C GLU A 138 24.57 3.77 4.10
N ALA A 139 23.75 3.01 4.81
CA ALA A 139 24.13 1.73 5.41
C ALA A 139 24.57 0.71 4.37
N ALA A 140 23.91 0.67 3.20
CA ALA A 140 24.29 -0.23 2.11
C ALA A 140 25.71 0.09 1.58
N VAL A 141 26.04 1.37 1.40
CA VAL A 141 27.38 1.79 0.97
C VAL A 141 28.43 1.46 2.03
N ARG A 142 28.14 1.72 3.31
CA ARG A 142 29.05 1.37 4.42
C ARG A 142 29.33 -0.13 4.47
N ALA A 143 28.29 -0.95 4.41
CA ALA A 143 28.42 -2.41 4.39
C ALA A 143 29.27 -2.90 3.20
N ALA A 144 29.06 -2.32 2.01
CA ALA A 144 29.85 -2.68 0.83
C ALA A 144 31.35 -2.31 0.98
N ILE A 145 31.66 -1.16 1.56
CA ILE A 145 33.05 -0.74 1.85
C ILE A 145 33.71 -1.68 2.87
N GLU A 146 32.94 -2.18 3.84
CA GLU A 146 33.37 -3.16 4.83
C GLU A 146 33.47 -4.59 4.28
N GLY A 147 33.25 -4.78 2.98
CA GLY A 147 33.38 -6.07 2.29
C GLY A 147 32.18 -7.01 2.49
N GLN A 148 31.05 -6.52 2.99
CA GLN A 148 29.84 -7.31 3.12
C GLN A 148 29.16 -7.48 1.74
N SER A 149 28.73 -8.71 1.44
CA SER A 149 28.04 -9.06 0.20
C SER A 149 26.98 -10.12 0.46
N GLY A 150 25.90 -10.13 -0.32
CA GLY A 150 24.79 -11.07 -0.15
C GLY A 150 23.76 -10.65 0.91
N PHE A 151 23.71 -9.37 1.27
CA PHE A 151 22.81 -8.82 2.29
C PHE A 151 21.88 -7.73 1.74
N MET A 152 20.70 -7.62 2.34
CA MET A 152 19.80 -6.47 2.23
C MET A 152 19.89 -5.64 3.52
N VAL A 153 19.85 -4.32 3.40
CA VAL A 153 19.64 -3.45 4.56
C VAL A 153 18.18 -3.53 5.00
N LYS A 154 17.96 -3.70 6.29
CA LYS A 154 16.63 -3.64 6.92
C LYS A 154 16.57 -2.54 7.97
N LEU A 155 15.37 -2.08 8.26
CA LEU A 155 15.07 -1.23 9.40
C LEU A 155 14.73 -2.10 10.60
N VAL A 156 15.32 -1.78 11.75
CA VAL A 156 15.11 -2.46 13.02
C VAL A 156 14.46 -1.48 13.98
N ARG A 157 13.18 -1.69 14.30
CA ARG A 157 12.48 -0.91 15.31
C ARG A 157 13.00 -1.27 16.70
N GLU A 158 13.52 -0.28 17.42
CA GLU A 158 14.06 -0.45 18.77
C GLU A 158 13.05 -0.05 19.86
N SER A 159 12.19 0.93 19.57
CA SER A 159 11.16 1.40 20.49
C SER A 159 9.98 2.01 19.76
N ASP A 160 8.78 1.88 20.34
CA ASP A 160 7.57 2.55 19.85
C ASP A 160 7.40 3.96 20.42
N LYS A 161 7.88 4.22 21.65
CA LYS A 161 7.65 5.46 22.40
C LYS A 161 8.87 5.83 23.26
N PRO A 162 9.72 6.79 22.84
CA PRO A 162 9.71 7.43 21.52
C PRO A 162 9.98 6.42 20.39
N TYR A 163 9.46 6.68 19.19
CA TYR A 163 9.77 5.85 18.03
C TYR A 163 11.28 5.93 17.74
N LYS A 164 11.95 4.78 17.74
CA LYS A 164 13.38 4.65 17.46
C LYS A 164 13.63 3.46 16.56
N TRP A 165 14.55 3.64 15.63
CA TRP A 165 14.94 2.63 14.67
C TRP A 165 16.43 2.75 14.34
N THR A 166 17.00 1.65 13.89
CA THR A 166 18.36 1.55 13.35
C THR A 166 18.36 0.73 12.07
N THR A 167 19.47 0.76 11.34
CA THR A 167 19.69 -0.13 10.18
C THR A 167 20.41 -1.40 10.60
N GLY A 168 20.03 -2.53 10.01
CA GLY A 168 20.74 -3.81 10.14
C GLY A 168 20.90 -4.50 8.80
N LEU A 169 21.69 -5.57 8.78
CA LEU A 169 21.83 -6.43 7.61
C LEU A 169 21.00 -7.70 7.78
N GLN A 170 20.42 -8.18 6.68
CA GLN A 170 19.74 -9.48 6.61
C GLN A 170 20.27 -10.24 5.38
N PRO A 171 20.67 -11.51 5.52
CA PRO A 171 21.02 -12.36 4.37
C PRO A 171 19.89 -12.39 3.34
N LEU A 172 20.23 -12.28 2.06
CA LEU A 172 19.24 -12.29 0.97
C LEU A 172 18.49 -13.63 0.90
N GLU A 173 19.14 -14.74 1.25
CA GLU A 173 18.54 -16.07 1.27
C GLU A 173 17.37 -16.21 2.24
N ASP A 174 17.37 -15.42 3.32
CA ASP A 174 16.28 -15.44 4.31
C ASP A 174 15.03 -14.68 3.84
N ILE A 175 15.16 -13.81 2.85
CA ILE A 175 14.10 -12.87 2.41
C ILE A 175 13.54 -13.25 1.04
N ALA A 176 14.34 -13.90 0.20
CA ALA A 176 13.94 -14.27 -1.15
C ALA A 176 12.63 -15.09 -1.12
N ASN A 177 11.65 -14.64 -1.90
CA ASN A 177 10.31 -15.25 -2.03
C ASN A 177 9.46 -15.28 -0.74
N GLN A 178 9.81 -14.49 0.27
CA GLN A 178 8.98 -14.32 1.47
C GLN A 178 8.05 -13.12 1.32
N GLU A 179 6.81 -13.28 1.79
CA GLU A 179 5.81 -12.21 1.81
C GLU A 179 5.55 -11.78 3.26
N ALA A 180 5.61 -10.47 3.51
CA ALA A 180 5.20 -9.89 4.79
C ALA A 180 3.72 -9.53 4.73
N LEU A 181 2.85 -10.44 5.16
CA LEU A 181 1.40 -10.20 5.25
C LEU A 181 1.03 -9.45 6.54
N ILE A 182 -0.12 -8.77 6.55
CA ILE A 182 -0.67 -8.22 7.79
C ILE A 182 -1.07 -9.38 8.73
N PRO A 183 -0.60 -9.41 9.99
CA PRO A 183 -1.03 -10.42 10.95
C PRO A 183 -2.55 -10.39 11.17
N ARG A 184 -3.21 -11.56 11.23
CA ARG A 184 -4.67 -11.63 11.39
C ARG A 184 -5.16 -10.91 12.65
N ASP A 185 -4.38 -10.93 13.72
CA ASP A 185 -4.70 -10.30 14.99
C ASP A 185 -4.49 -8.77 14.99
N TRP A 186 -4.06 -8.20 13.86
CA TRP A 186 -3.99 -6.75 13.60
C TRP A 186 -5.23 -6.24 12.86
N ILE A 187 -6.16 -7.13 12.53
CA ILE A 187 -7.43 -6.85 11.87
C ILE A 187 -8.54 -7.17 12.87
N ASN A 188 -9.60 -6.35 12.91
CA ASN A 188 -10.76 -6.60 13.76
C ASN A 188 -11.40 -7.96 13.49
N GLU A 189 -12.17 -8.46 14.45
CA GLU A 189 -12.82 -9.77 14.34
C GLU A 189 -13.74 -9.84 13.11
N ASP A 190 -14.48 -8.76 12.85
CA ASP A 190 -15.39 -8.62 11.70
C ASP A 190 -14.68 -8.52 10.33
N GLY A 191 -13.37 -8.26 10.33
CA GLY A 191 -12.54 -8.20 9.13
C GLY A 191 -12.66 -6.90 8.32
N TRP A 192 -13.40 -5.88 8.80
CA TRP A 192 -13.67 -4.67 8.02
C TRP A 192 -12.67 -3.55 8.22
N LEU A 193 -11.93 -3.56 9.33
CA LEU A 193 -10.95 -2.52 9.66
C LEU A 193 -9.74 -3.14 10.37
N PRO A 194 -8.54 -2.58 10.17
CA PRO A 194 -7.40 -2.81 11.05
C PRO A 194 -7.70 -2.31 12.48
N ASN A 195 -6.96 -2.81 13.45
CA ASN A 195 -7.16 -2.52 14.87
C ASN A 195 -6.00 -1.72 15.48
N GLU A 196 -6.05 -1.50 16.80
CA GLU A 196 -5.05 -0.73 17.54
C GLU A 196 -3.61 -1.26 17.40
N LYS A 197 -3.41 -2.55 17.16
CA LYS A 197 -2.06 -3.12 16.94
C LYS A 197 -1.50 -2.65 15.61
N PHE A 198 -2.32 -2.67 14.55
CA PHE A 198 -1.95 -2.11 13.26
C PHE A 198 -1.64 -0.63 13.38
N GLU A 199 -2.53 0.13 14.04
CA GLU A 199 -2.35 1.56 14.21
C GLU A 199 -1.08 1.89 14.99
N LYS A 200 -0.81 1.16 16.07
CA LYS A 200 0.42 1.31 16.86
C LYS A 200 1.66 1.07 15.99
N TYR A 201 1.61 0.10 15.09
CA TYR A 201 2.70 -0.17 14.17
C TYR A 201 2.86 0.94 13.12
N ALA A 202 1.78 1.31 12.43
CA ALA A 202 1.83 2.16 11.25
C ALA A 202 1.93 3.65 11.58
N ARG A 203 1.38 4.11 12.71
CA ARG A 203 1.28 5.54 13.05
C ARG A 203 2.63 6.26 13.11
N PRO A 204 3.72 5.69 13.67
CA PRO A 204 5.04 6.31 13.61
C PRO A 204 5.61 6.46 12.20
N LEU A 205 5.26 5.57 11.27
CA LEU A 205 5.82 5.53 9.92
C LEU A 205 5.37 6.70 9.04
N ILE A 206 4.26 7.35 9.40
CA ILE A 206 3.70 8.50 8.67
C ILE A 206 4.03 9.85 9.32
N GLN A 207 4.88 9.86 10.35
CA GLN A 207 5.14 11.09 11.11
C GLN A 207 6.11 12.03 10.40
N GLY A 208 5.87 13.32 10.61
CA GLY A 208 6.68 14.42 10.09
C GLY A 208 6.37 14.75 8.63
N GLU A 209 6.66 15.99 8.24
CA GLU A 209 6.35 16.53 6.91
C GLU A 209 7.63 16.85 6.15
N LEU A 210 7.73 16.39 4.90
CA LEU A 210 8.82 16.76 4.01
C LEU A 210 8.57 18.15 3.40
N HIS A 211 9.40 19.13 3.75
CA HIS A 211 9.35 20.46 3.15
C HIS A 211 10.20 20.53 1.87
N LEU A 212 9.53 20.46 0.72
CA LEU A 212 10.18 20.54 -0.59
C LEU A 212 10.34 22.00 -1.06
N PRO A 213 11.46 22.33 -1.75
CA PRO A 213 11.57 23.61 -2.44
C PRO A 213 10.50 23.70 -3.54
N THR A 214 9.92 24.88 -3.72
CA THR A 214 8.90 25.13 -4.75
C THR A 214 9.37 26.16 -5.78
N ARG A 215 8.85 26.06 -7.00
CA ARG A 215 9.08 27.01 -8.09
C ARG A 215 7.79 27.15 -8.89
N GLY A 216 7.23 28.36 -8.94
CA GLY A 216 5.98 28.62 -9.68
C GLY A 216 4.77 27.85 -9.11
N GLY A 217 4.72 27.65 -7.79
CA GLY A 217 3.62 26.94 -7.13
C GLY A 217 3.70 25.41 -7.19
N LEU A 218 4.76 24.83 -7.75
CA LEU A 218 4.97 23.39 -7.86
C LEU A 218 6.27 22.95 -7.17
N PRO A 219 6.38 21.70 -6.68
CA PRO A 219 7.63 21.16 -6.19
C PRO A 219 8.74 21.22 -7.25
N ALA A 220 9.89 21.75 -6.85
CA ALA A 220 11.05 21.92 -7.72
C ALA A 220 11.91 20.65 -7.75
N PHE A 221 11.38 19.58 -8.33
CA PHE A 221 12.09 18.30 -8.42
C PHE A 221 13.38 18.39 -9.25
N ALA A 222 14.43 17.70 -8.78
CA ALA A 222 15.71 17.65 -9.45
C ALA A 222 15.63 16.91 -10.81
N ARG A 223 16.40 17.39 -11.79
CA ARG A 223 16.64 16.70 -13.07
C ARG A 223 18.12 16.41 -13.19
N LEU A 224 18.47 15.12 -13.17
CA LEU A 224 19.85 14.68 -13.34
C LEU A 224 20.26 14.78 -14.82
N ASN A 225 21.53 15.10 -15.08
CA ASN A 225 22.08 15.22 -16.43
C ASN A 225 22.16 13.87 -17.19
N LYS A 226 22.08 12.74 -16.46
CA LYS A 226 22.12 11.37 -17.02
C LYS A 226 23.25 11.17 -18.04
N VAL A 227 24.46 11.64 -17.71
CA VAL A 227 25.64 11.51 -18.58
C VAL A 227 25.95 10.03 -18.79
N ALA A 228 25.89 9.57 -20.04
CA ALA A 228 26.17 8.18 -20.37
C ALA A 228 27.67 7.87 -20.26
N VAL A 229 27.98 6.66 -19.80
CA VAL A 229 29.35 6.14 -19.80
C VAL A 229 29.68 5.45 -21.13
N GLU A 230 30.95 5.45 -21.50
CA GLU A 230 31.42 4.74 -22.70
C GLU A 230 31.20 3.23 -22.54
N LYS A 231 30.70 2.59 -23.61
CA LYS A 231 30.50 1.14 -23.62
C LYS A 231 31.84 0.44 -23.86
N VAL A 232 32.22 -0.43 -22.93
CA VAL A 232 33.46 -1.23 -23.01
C VAL A 232 33.21 -2.69 -23.38
N LEU A 233 31.95 -3.12 -23.47
CA LEU A 233 31.54 -4.47 -23.84
C LEU A 233 30.70 -4.45 -25.13
N PRO A 234 30.72 -5.54 -25.92
CA PRO A 234 29.82 -5.68 -27.06
C PRO A 234 28.34 -5.63 -26.61
N PRO A 235 27.41 -5.26 -27.50
CA PRO A 235 25.99 -5.37 -27.22
C PRO A 235 25.60 -6.80 -26.82
N ILE A 236 24.72 -6.93 -25.82
CA ILE A 236 24.11 -8.22 -25.48
C ILE A 236 23.18 -8.59 -26.65
N GLU A 237 23.42 -9.75 -27.28
CA GLU A 237 22.51 -10.30 -28.28
C GLU A 237 21.19 -10.74 -27.59
N PRO A 238 20.02 -10.44 -28.20
CA PRO A 238 18.71 -10.71 -27.61
C PRO A 238 18.39 -12.20 -27.45
#